data_AF-A0A6C0F8T1-F1
#
_entry.id   AF-A0A6C0F8T1-F1
#
_cell.length_a   1.000
_cell.length_b   1.000
_cell.length_c   1.000
_cell.angle_alpha   90.00
_cell.angle_beta   90.00
_cell.angle_gamma   90.00
#
_symmetry.space_group_name_H-M   'P 1'
#
loop_
_entity.id
_entity.type
_entity.pdbx_description
1 polymer ?
#
loop_
_entity_poly.entity_id
_entity_poly.type
_entity_poly.pdbx_seq_one_letter_code
_entity_poly.pdbx_strand_id
1 'polypeptide(L)'
;MCAKNIKKLDYVLKNAIGKECQFEYRPKKYMFGISNYGDIPEWINKADGDPWDIFAPGISSKLPINKKFVIKKILGILLLENGNHKIAIKVNTKGYDKDRCLDDINTYCKKYTKFQNMNGVFIHFT
;
A
#
# COMPACT_ATOMS: atom_id res chain seq x y z
N MET A 1 -1.64 15.27 13.83
CA MET A 1 -1.81 13.80 13.79
C MET A 1 -1.76 13.28 15.23
N CYS A 2 -2.78 12.56 15.71
CA CYS A 2 -2.89 12.18 17.13
C CYS A 2 -1.95 11.00 17.47
N ALA A 3 -1.25 11.04 18.61
CA ALA A 3 -0.20 10.06 18.99
C ALA A 3 -0.67 8.60 19.02
N LYS A 4 -1.97 8.34 19.20
CA LYS A 4 -2.57 7.00 19.16
C LYS A 4 -2.53 6.37 17.75
N ASN A 5 -2.63 7.18 16.69
CA ASN A 5 -2.63 6.67 15.31
C ASN A 5 -1.22 6.24 14.88
N ILE A 6 -0.18 6.91 15.39
CA ILE A 6 1.23 6.58 15.11
C ILE A 6 1.63 5.22 15.71
N LYS A 7 1.23 4.92 16.96
CA LYS A 7 1.54 3.64 17.62
C LYS A 7 0.89 2.43 16.92
N LYS A 8 -0.34 2.58 16.42
CA LYS A 8 -1.02 1.51 15.69
C LYS A 8 -0.35 1.25 14.34
N LEU A 9 0.01 2.32 13.64
CA LEU A 9 0.71 2.20 12.39
C LEU A 9 2.07 1.51 12.57
N ASP A 10 2.84 1.90 13.57
CA ASP A 10 4.12 1.25 13.92
C ASP A 10 3.95 -0.27 14.17
N TYR A 11 2.88 -0.67 14.87
CA TYR A 11 2.56 -2.10 15.04
C TYR A 11 2.34 -2.82 13.70
N VAL A 12 1.55 -2.23 12.78
CA VAL A 12 1.31 -2.81 11.45
C VAL A 12 2.61 -2.94 10.66
N LEU A 13 3.39 -1.86 10.60
CA LEU A 13 4.63 -1.85 9.81
C LEU A 13 5.67 -2.85 10.33
N LYS A 14 5.74 -3.06 11.66
CA LYS A 14 6.64 -4.04 12.28
C LYS A 14 6.21 -5.50 12.07
N ASN A 15 4.91 -5.76 11.98
CA ASN A 15 4.37 -7.12 12.06
C ASN A 15 3.73 -7.63 10.75
N ALA A 16 3.60 -6.77 9.73
CA ALA A 16 3.05 -7.14 8.43
C ALA A 16 4.03 -7.97 7.58
N ILE A 17 5.35 -7.88 7.83
CA ILE A 17 6.33 -8.72 7.11
C ILE A 17 6.09 -10.19 7.45
N GLY A 18 6.02 -11.02 6.41
CA GLY A 18 5.69 -12.44 6.53
C GLY A 18 4.18 -12.74 6.57
N LYS A 19 3.32 -11.72 6.63
CA LYS A 19 1.86 -11.89 6.55
C LYS A 19 1.40 -12.02 5.12
N GLU A 20 0.21 -12.61 4.99
CA GLU A 20 -0.48 -12.76 3.72
C GLU A 20 -1.27 -11.49 3.39
N CYS A 21 -1.26 -11.13 2.11
CA CYS A 21 -2.07 -10.08 1.53
C CYS A 21 -2.78 -10.61 0.28
N GLN A 22 -3.82 -9.90 -0.14
CA GLN A 22 -4.60 -10.24 -1.33
C GLN A 22 -4.77 -9.00 -2.19
N PHE A 23 -4.71 -9.18 -3.51
CA PHE A 23 -4.99 -8.10 -4.46
C PHE A 23 -6.44 -8.20 -4.92
N GLU A 24 -7.05 -7.06 -5.17
CA GLU A 24 -8.45 -6.98 -5.56
C GLU A 24 -8.62 -6.35 -6.94
N TYR A 25 -9.81 -6.56 -7.51
CA TYR A 25 -10.20 -5.82 -8.69
C TYR A 25 -10.57 -4.39 -8.31
N ARG A 26 -9.92 -3.41 -8.96
CA ARG A 26 -10.40 -2.03 -8.97
C ARG A 26 -10.57 -1.52 -10.41
N PRO A 27 -11.59 -0.69 -10.67
CA PRO A 27 -11.68 0.07 -11.91
C PRO A 27 -10.38 0.86 -12.18
N LYS A 28 -9.94 0.91 -13.44
CA LYS A 28 -8.65 1.53 -13.84
C LYS A 28 -8.47 2.96 -13.30
N LYS A 29 -9.55 3.75 -13.20
CA LYS A 29 -9.53 5.11 -12.66
C LYS A 29 -9.10 5.19 -11.17
N TYR A 30 -9.29 4.11 -10.41
CA TYR A 30 -8.95 4.02 -8.98
C TYR A 30 -7.65 3.23 -8.72
N MET A 31 -6.95 2.83 -9.78
CA MET A 31 -5.63 2.20 -9.67
C MET A 31 -4.51 3.23 -9.57
N PHE A 32 -4.75 4.50 -9.92
CA PHE A 32 -3.78 5.60 -9.75
C PHE A 32 -2.37 5.32 -10.30
N GLY A 33 -2.25 4.48 -11.33
CA GLY A 33 -0.97 4.14 -11.96
C GLY A 33 -0.32 2.84 -11.48
N ILE A 34 -0.81 2.21 -10.41
CA ILE A 34 -0.33 0.88 -10.01
C ILE A 34 -1.04 -0.24 -10.79
N SER A 35 -0.44 -1.43 -10.81
CA SER A 35 -1.08 -2.64 -11.35
C SER A 35 -1.70 -3.52 -10.26
N ASN A 36 -1.28 -3.34 -9.00
CA ASN A 36 -1.60 -4.24 -7.90
C ASN A 36 -2.00 -3.43 -6.65
N TYR A 37 -3.27 -3.48 -6.30
CA TYR A 37 -3.86 -2.88 -5.11
C TYR A 37 -4.61 -3.95 -4.35
N GLY A 38 -4.61 -3.89 -3.02
CA GLY A 38 -5.51 -4.70 -2.21
C GLY A 38 -5.33 -4.40 -0.74
N ASP A 39 -5.36 -5.45 0.05
CA ASP A 39 -5.38 -5.33 1.51
C ASP A 39 -4.67 -6.49 2.21
N ILE A 40 -4.64 -6.39 3.54
CA ILE A 40 -4.20 -7.44 4.45
C ILE A 40 -5.46 -7.97 5.16
N PRO A 41 -6.16 -9.01 4.65
CA PRO A 41 -7.55 -9.31 5.05
C PRO A 41 -7.76 -9.55 6.55
N GLU A 42 -6.79 -10.19 7.21
CA GLU A 42 -6.88 -10.54 8.64
C GLU A 42 -6.45 -9.40 9.58
N TRP A 43 -6.03 -8.27 9.01
CA TRP A 43 -5.55 -7.11 9.74
C TRP A 43 -6.55 -5.98 9.59
N ILE A 44 -7.43 -5.86 10.58
CA ILE A 44 -8.48 -4.83 10.56
C ILE A 44 -7.95 -3.53 11.16
N ASN A 45 -8.06 -2.45 10.41
CA ASN A 45 -7.88 -1.11 10.91
C ASN A 45 -9.07 -0.74 11.79
N LYS A 46 -8.84 -0.62 13.10
CA LYS A 46 -9.90 -0.26 14.06
C LYS A 46 -10.45 1.17 13.88
N ALA A 47 -9.87 1.99 13.00
CA ALA A 47 -10.33 3.36 12.77
C ALA A 47 -11.58 3.42 11.86
N ASP A 48 -11.65 2.54 10.87
CA ASP A 48 -12.72 2.48 9.86
C ASP A 48 -13.42 1.11 9.82
N GLY A 49 -12.82 0.07 10.41
CA GLY A 49 -13.36 -1.29 10.42
C GLY A 49 -12.94 -2.13 9.21
N ASP A 50 -12.12 -1.57 8.33
CA ASP A 50 -11.70 -2.20 7.09
C ASP A 50 -10.29 -2.80 7.20
N PRO A 51 -9.93 -3.78 6.35
CA PRO A 51 -8.56 -4.24 6.20
C PRO A 51 -7.57 -3.12 5.84
N TRP A 52 -6.30 -3.24 6.26
CA TRP A 52 -5.27 -2.25 5.90
C TRP A 52 -4.98 -2.26 4.40
N ASP A 53 -5.20 -1.12 3.76
CA ASP A 53 -4.95 -0.90 2.33
C ASP A 53 -3.44 -0.96 1.97
N ILE A 54 -3.13 -1.72 0.93
CA ILE A 54 -1.78 -1.88 0.38
C ILE A 54 -1.75 -1.66 -1.14
N PHE A 55 -0.56 -1.35 -1.65
CA PHE A 55 -0.26 -1.45 -3.07
C PHE A 55 1.15 -2.01 -3.29
N ALA A 56 1.34 -2.73 -4.40
CA ALA A 56 2.61 -3.36 -4.74
C ALA A 56 3.24 -2.70 -5.99
N PRO A 57 4.12 -1.69 -5.79
CA PRO A 57 4.84 -1.03 -6.88
C PRO A 57 5.97 -1.90 -7.44
N GLY A 58 6.43 -1.57 -8.64
CA GLY A 58 7.57 -2.23 -9.29
C GLY A 58 7.20 -3.55 -9.97
N ILE A 59 5.91 -3.89 -10.07
CA ILE A 59 5.43 -5.10 -10.76
C ILE A 59 4.50 -4.66 -11.88
N SER A 60 4.92 -4.93 -13.12
CA SER A 60 4.20 -4.49 -14.32
C SER A 60 2.91 -5.25 -14.56
N SER A 61 2.95 -6.56 -14.34
CA SER A 61 1.82 -7.46 -14.50
C SER A 61 0.82 -7.32 -13.36
N LYS A 62 -0.47 -7.50 -13.68
CA LYS A 62 -1.50 -7.72 -12.66
C LYS A 62 -1.31 -9.10 -12.04
N LEU A 63 -1.26 -9.13 -10.71
CA LEU A 63 -1.23 -10.36 -9.94
C LEU A 63 -2.65 -10.93 -9.81
N PRO A 64 -2.81 -12.26 -9.75
CA PRO A 64 -4.11 -12.90 -9.56
C PRO A 64 -4.83 -12.43 -8.30
N ILE A 65 -6.11 -12.05 -8.42
CA ILE A 65 -6.93 -11.49 -7.33
C ILE A 65 -7.45 -12.53 -6.33
N ASN A 66 -7.46 -13.82 -6.69
CA ASN A 66 -7.91 -14.92 -5.83
C ASN A 66 -6.73 -15.70 -5.23
N LYS A 67 -5.56 -15.06 -5.12
CA LYS A 67 -4.34 -15.67 -4.60
C LYS A 67 -3.77 -14.81 -3.49
N LYS A 68 -3.34 -15.47 -2.41
CA LYS A 68 -2.61 -14.83 -1.32
C LYS A 68 -1.12 -14.71 -1.66
N PHE A 69 -0.52 -13.61 -1.24
CA PHE A 69 0.90 -13.32 -1.39
C PHE A 69 1.51 -12.96 -0.05
N VAL A 70 2.76 -13.36 0.18
CA VAL A 70 3.48 -13.03 1.41
C VAL A 70 4.21 -11.70 1.24
N ILE A 71 3.96 -10.78 2.17
CA ILE A 71 4.67 -9.51 2.26
C ILE A 71 6.13 -9.77 2.63
N LYS A 72 7.05 -9.41 1.73
CA LYS A 72 8.50 -9.55 1.95
C LYS A 72 9.14 -8.30 2.53
N LYS A 73 8.63 -7.12 2.19
CA LYS A 73 9.16 -5.85 2.70
C LYS A 73 8.06 -4.79 2.68
N ILE A 74 8.04 -3.94 3.69
CA ILE A 74 7.34 -2.65 3.64
C ILE A 74 8.30 -1.63 3.05
N LEU A 75 7.91 -1.03 1.93
CA LEU A 75 8.73 -0.07 1.18
C LEU A 75 8.56 1.36 1.69
N GLY A 76 7.41 1.63 2.29
CA GLY A 76 7.06 2.94 2.82
C GLY A 76 5.56 3.09 2.98
N ILE A 77 5.16 4.32 3.30
CA ILE A 77 3.77 4.66 3.53
C ILE A 77 3.45 6.04 2.98
N LEU A 78 2.32 6.16 2.28
CA LEU A 78 1.70 7.45 2.00
C LEU A 78 0.83 7.82 3.20
N LEU A 79 1.19 8.89 3.92
CA LEU A 79 0.38 9.50 4.96
C LEU A 79 -0.38 10.69 4.41
N LEU A 80 -1.68 10.73 4.60
CA LEU A 80 -2.54 11.83 4.17
C LEU A 80 -2.86 12.75 5.36
N GLU A 81 -3.18 14.01 5.08
CA GLU A 81 -3.44 15.00 6.13
C GLU A 81 -4.65 14.67 7.02
N ASN A 82 -5.62 13.90 6.50
CA ASN A 82 -6.76 13.40 7.26
C ASN A 82 -6.44 12.17 8.14
N GLY A 83 -5.19 11.68 8.10
CA GLY A 83 -4.74 10.50 8.85
C GLY A 83 -4.96 9.15 8.16
N ASN A 84 -5.60 9.13 6.98
CA ASN A 84 -5.65 7.94 6.12
C ASN A 84 -4.25 7.67 5.55
N HIS A 85 -3.99 6.43 5.20
CA HIS A 85 -2.70 5.97 4.74
C HIS A 85 -2.82 4.85 3.72
N LYS A 86 -1.76 4.67 2.93
CA LYS A 86 -1.63 3.57 1.96
C LYS A 86 -0.24 2.98 2.08
N ILE A 87 -0.15 1.67 2.28
CA ILE A 87 1.12 0.99 2.56
C ILE A 87 1.71 0.46 1.25
N ALA A 88 2.94 0.85 0.93
CA ALA A 88 3.67 0.30 -0.21
C ALA A 88 4.40 -0.97 0.21
N ILE A 89 4.20 -2.07 -0.51
CA ILE A 89 4.79 -3.37 -0.16
C ILE A 89 5.53 -4.02 -1.32
N LYS A 90 6.50 -4.88 -0.99
CA LYS A 90 7.07 -5.88 -1.89
C LYS A 90 6.56 -7.25 -1.47
N VAL A 91 6.07 -8.04 -2.43
CA VAL A 91 5.56 -9.40 -2.19
C VAL A 91 6.50 -10.48 -2.73
N ASN A 92 6.25 -11.73 -2.33
CA ASN A 92 7.01 -12.92 -2.71
C ASN A 92 6.73 -13.40 -4.15
N THR A 93 6.94 -12.54 -5.14
CA THR A 93 6.73 -12.88 -6.56
C THR A 93 7.90 -12.45 -7.44
N LYS A 94 7.96 -13.01 -8.66
CA LYS A 94 8.90 -12.60 -9.71
C LYS A 94 8.43 -11.31 -10.39
N GLY A 95 9.33 -10.67 -11.14
CA GLY A 95 9.01 -9.49 -11.95
C GLY A 95 9.02 -8.17 -11.19
N TYR A 96 9.62 -8.13 -9.99
CA TYR A 96 9.90 -6.88 -9.30
C TYR A 96 11.06 -6.14 -9.96
N ASP A 97 10.83 -4.89 -10.31
CA ASP A 97 11.80 -3.95 -10.87
C ASP A 97 11.93 -2.74 -9.93
N LYS A 98 13.18 -2.41 -9.56
CA LYS A 98 13.49 -1.36 -8.58
C LYS A 98 13.28 0.04 -9.16
N ASP A 99 13.64 0.26 -10.42
CA ASP A 99 13.55 1.57 -11.05
C ASP A 99 12.08 1.92 -11.27
N ARG A 100 11.31 0.95 -11.79
CA ARG A 100 9.85 1.04 -11.88
C ARG A 100 9.20 1.26 -10.52
N CYS A 101 9.70 0.63 -9.46
CA CYS A 101 9.13 0.76 -8.13
C CYS A 101 9.07 2.23 -7.68
N LEU A 102 10.11 3.00 -7.96
CA LEU A 102 10.14 4.42 -7.60
C LEU A 102 9.13 5.22 -8.43
N ASP A 103 9.06 4.95 -9.74
CA ASP A 103 8.12 5.61 -10.64
C ASP A 103 6.65 5.31 -10.29
N ASP A 104 6.35 4.05 -9.96
CA ASP A 104 5.02 3.61 -9.53
C ASP A 104 4.61 4.31 -8.23
N ILE A 105 5.51 4.41 -7.24
CA ILE A 105 5.25 5.14 -5.98
C ILE A 105 4.97 6.62 -6.26
N ASN A 106 5.85 7.29 -7.00
CA ASN A 106 5.69 8.71 -7.33
C ASN A 106 4.38 8.98 -8.08
N THR A 107 4.08 8.14 -9.07
CA THR A 107 2.84 8.23 -9.85
C THR A 107 1.61 8.00 -8.99
N TYR A 108 1.63 6.99 -8.14
CA TYR A 108 0.54 6.66 -7.23
C TYR A 108 0.26 7.80 -6.26
N CYS A 109 1.28 8.27 -5.55
CA CYS A 109 1.15 9.35 -4.58
C CYS A 109 0.58 10.62 -5.24
N LYS A 110 1.13 11.03 -6.39
CA LYS A 110 0.66 12.21 -7.13
C LYS A 110 -0.79 12.07 -7.60
N LYS A 111 -1.18 10.93 -8.16
CA LYS A 111 -2.54 10.73 -8.69
C LYS A 111 -3.57 10.57 -7.59
N TYR A 112 -3.24 9.82 -6.54
CA TYR A 112 -4.12 9.56 -5.41
C TYR A 112 -4.42 10.85 -4.63
N THR A 113 -3.39 11.60 -4.24
CA THR A 113 -3.53 12.88 -3.50
C THR A 113 -4.33 13.90 -4.30
N LYS A 114 -4.03 14.04 -5.60
CA LYS A 114 -4.80 14.91 -6.51
C LYS A 114 -6.27 14.49 -6.60
N PHE A 115 -6.57 13.20 -6.69
CA PHE A 115 -7.94 12.71 -6.77
C PHE A 115 -8.72 12.94 -5.47
N GLN A 116 -8.06 12.75 -4.31
CA GLN A 116 -8.66 13.00 -3.00
C GLN A 116 -8.74 14.49 -2.64
N ASN A 117 -8.08 15.36 -3.40
CA ASN A 117 -7.89 16.77 -3.07
C ASN A 117 -7.30 16.97 -1.67
N MET A 118 -6.25 16.19 -1.36
CA MET A 118 -5.59 16.19 -0.05
C MET A 118 -4.08 16.24 -0.19
N ASN A 119 -3.41 16.85 0.79
CA ASN A 119 -1.97 16.72 0.93
C ASN A 119 -1.57 15.34 1.44
N GLY A 120 -0.42 14.85 0.98
CA GLY A 120 0.15 13.61 1.44
C GLY A 120 1.67 13.60 1.36
N VAL A 121 2.28 12.88 2.30
CA VAL A 121 3.74 12.67 2.36
C VAL A 121 4.02 11.19 2.27
N PHE A 122 4.89 10.80 1.35
CA PHE A 122 5.39 9.43 1.30
C PHE A 122 6.66 9.31 2.14
N ILE A 123 6.66 8.38 3.09
CA ILE A 123 7.82 8.07 3.93
C ILE A 123 8.41 6.75 3.46
N HIS A 124 9.63 6.80 2.90
CA HIS A 124 10.36 5.61 2.46
C HIS A 124 11.01 4.88 3.64
N PHE A 125 11.01 3.56 3.59
CA PHE A 125 11.76 2.73 4.53
C PHE A 125 12.96 2.08 3.83
N THR A 126 14.14 2.32 4.39
CA THR A 126 15.43 1.76 3.96
C THR A 126 15.54 0.28 4.30
#